data_AF-A0A0V8RPW1-F1
#
_entry.id   AF-A0A0V8RPW1-F1
#
_cell.length_a   1.000
_cell.length_b   1.000
_cell.length_c   1.000
_cell.angle_alpha   90.00
_cell.angle_beta   90.00
_cell.angle_gamma   90.00
#
_symmetry.space_group_name_H-M   'P 1'
#
loop_
_entity.id
_entity.type
_entity.pdbx_description
1 polymer ?
#
loop_
_entity_poly.entity_id
_entity_poly.type
_entity_poly.pdbx_seq_one_letter_code
_entity_poly.pdbx_strand_id
1 'polypeptide(L)'
;MAARPTLYTKQGTDKAIARAVAPLATKSELSGYATKSEVATAAAGGRVDLTDYAKKAELRGLATREELSGYATTRQVADLATRADLTAYATKDEVAGIAKRSDLTGLATKSELSGYATKGDVAGVAHASDLTGLATKAELQAALTGVGITVVATEAEAQRLPDGALYFLAAAASPAQPPTPTPGPAPAAGPTVVGHASGSVVGQTITVKLDGKAGDKIILGINEKAQGVRATVSLPQGWTTLVDPYWVGTMSATIITGPWAPTITITMSQNAEIGWAAAAVRGASRIEAGTVKKRQAEPIETKTCTAPALAGTGLALGFTFERTSAGETSDQVTVSEGWEKLAFAAQDGLNYQTVTLAKRTAAAPADLIVTYPNVQGSNGIGVQVVARG
;
A
#
# COMPACT_ATOMS: atom_id res chain seq x y z
N MET A 1 -35.52 9.86 -75.67
CA MET A 1 -35.55 11.27 -75.22
C MET A 1 -34.53 11.42 -74.10
N ALA A 2 -33.37 12.02 -74.36
CA ALA A 2 -32.34 12.25 -73.35
C ALA A 2 -32.43 13.70 -72.86
N ALA A 3 -32.66 13.89 -71.57
CA ALA A 3 -32.75 15.19 -70.91
C ALA A 3 -31.37 15.84 -70.81
N ARG A 4 -31.30 17.14 -71.15
CA ARG A 4 -30.08 17.95 -70.97
C ARG A 4 -29.89 18.28 -69.49
N PRO A 5 -28.69 18.13 -68.92
CA PRO A 5 -28.43 18.54 -67.54
C PRO A 5 -28.33 20.06 -67.43
N THR A 6 -28.99 20.60 -66.41
CA THR A 6 -28.99 22.02 -66.02
C THR A 6 -27.59 22.43 -65.55
N LEU A 7 -26.95 23.36 -66.25
CA LEU A 7 -25.67 23.96 -65.86
C LEU A 7 -25.89 24.98 -64.74
N TYR A 8 -25.52 24.63 -63.50
CA TYR A 8 -25.34 25.62 -62.44
C TYR A 8 -24.00 26.33 -62.64
N THR A 9 -24.06 27.65 -62.83
CA THR A 9 -22.89 28.50 -63.08
C THR A 9 -22.03 28.62 -61.81
N LYS A 10 -20.70 28.62 -62.00
CA LYS A 10 -19.66 28.65 -60.95
C LYS A 10 -19.76 29.84 -59.96
N GLN A 11 -20.55 30.87 -60.26
CA GLN A 11 -20.66 32.07 -59.41
C GLN A 11 -21.26 31.81 -58.01
N GLY A 12 -22.11 30.79 -57.84
CA GLY A 12 -22.69 30.45 -56.54
C GLY A 12 -21.67 29.82 -55.57
N THR A 13 -20.82 28.94 -56.10
CA THR A 13 -19.77 28.25 -55.34
C THR A 13 -18.64 29.20 -54.98
N ASP A 14 -18.26 30.11 -55.88
CA ASP A 14 -17.22 31.12 -55.63
C ASP A 14 -17.63 32.11 -54.54
N LYS A 15 -18.91 32.47 -54.46
CA LYS A 15 -19.43 33.38 -53.43
C LYS A 15 -19.51 32.71 -52.04
N ALA A 16 -19.81 31.42 -51.99
CA ALA A 16 -19.81 30.63 -50.77
C ALA A 16 -18.38 30.36 -50.25
N ILE A 17 -17.43 30.07 -51.15
CA ILE A 17 -16.01 29.96 -50.83
C ILE A 17 -15.49 31.31 -50.35
N ALA A 18 -15.70 32.41 -51.09
CA ALA A 18 -15.27 33.75 -50.69
C ALA A 18 -15.81 34.18 -49.30
N ARG A 19 -17.04 33.78 -48.94
CA ARG A 19 -17.59 34.01 -47.59
C ARG A 19 -16.94 33.13 -46.51
N ALA A 20 -16.52 31.92 -46.86
CA ALA A 20 -15.89 30.97 -45.94
C ALA A 20 -14.39 31.26 -45.71
N VAL A 21 -13.69 31.86 -46.69
CA VAL A 21 -12.28 32.30 -46.55
C VAL A 21 -12.12 33.76 -46.12
N ALA A 22 -13.18 34.59 -46.17
CA ALA A 22 -13.12 35.98 -45.68
C ALA A 22 -12.59 36.15 -44.23
N PRO A 23 -12.82 35.22 -43.28
CA PRO A 23 -12.22 35.28 -41.94
C PRO A 23 -10.88 34.54 -41.81
N LEU A 24 -10.35 33.90 -42.86
CA LEU A 24 -9.06 33.22 -42.84
C LEU A 24 -7.95 34.22 -43.22
N ALA A 25 -6.88 34.23 -42.42
CA ALA A 25 -5.78 35.19 -42.47
C ALA A 25 -5.39 35.61 -43.90
N THR A 26 -5.40 36.93 -44.13
CA THR A 26 -5.00 37.56 -45.38
C THR A 26 -3.53 37.28 -45.69
N LYS A 27 -3.15 37.38 -46.97
CA LYS A 27 -1.75 37.24 -47.42
C LYS A 27 -0.79 38.22 -46.71
N SER A 28 -1.32 39.33 -46.19
CA SER A 28 -0.60 40.30 -45.34
C SER A 28 -0.27 39.73 -43.96
N GLU A 29 -1.21 39.00 -43.33
CA GLU A 29 -1.07 38.42 -41.99
C GLU A 29 -0.16 37.18 -41.98
N LEU A 30 -0.02 36.50 -43.12
CA LEU A 30 0.91 35.38 -43.30
C LEU A 30 2.34 35.80 -43.65
N SER A 31 2.59 37.09 -43.93
CA SER A 31 3.92 37.59 -44.29
C SER A 31 4.91 37.62 -43.11
N GLY A 32 4.40 37.51 -41.88
CA GLY A 32 5.18 37.42 -40.64
C GLY A 32 5.47 35.99 -40.17
N TYR A 33 5.10 34.95 -40.92
CA TYR A 33 5.46 33.56 -40.61
C TYR A 33 6.43 33.01 -41.66
N ALA A 34 7.39 32.20 -41.21
CA ALA A 34 8.58 31.79 -41.96
C ALA A 34 8.30 31.57 -43.45
N THR A 35 8.96 32.35 -44.29
CA THR A 35 8.92 32.23 -45.74
C THR A 35 9.41 30.84 -46.15
N LYS A 36 8.95 30.33 -47.30
CA LYS A 36 9.43 29.05 -47.87
C LYS A 36 10.96 28.97 -47.99
N SER A 37 11.63 30.11 -48.09
CA SER A 37 13.09 30.25 -48.10
C SER A 37 13.72 29.86 -46.77
N GLU A 38 13.15 30.32 -45.65
CA GLU A 38 13.71 30.12 -44.31
C GLU A 38 13.54 28.66 -43.83
N VAL A 39 12.42 28.04 -44.19
CA VAL A 39 12.19 26.61 -43.95
C VAL A 39 13.17 25.75 -44.76
N ALA A 40 13.51 26.16 -45.98
CA ALA A 40 14.49 25.47 -46.81
C ALA A 40 15.93 25.62 -46.27
N THR A 41 16.29 26.80 -45.75
CA THR A 41 17.60 27.04 -45.11
C THR A 41 17.76 26.22 -43.82
N ALA A 42 16.71 26.15 -42.99
CA ALA A 42 16.72 25.34 -41.76
C ALA A 42 16.79 23.82 -42.06
N ALA A 43 16.06 23.34 -43.06
CA ALA A 43 16.09 21.94 -43.48
C ALA A 43 17.44 21.49 -44.07
N ALA A 44 18.25 22.44 -44.57
CA ALA A 44 19.60 22.21 -45.07
C ALA A 44 20.71 22.44 -44.02
N GLY A 45 20.35 22.70 -42.76
CA GLY A 45 21.32 22.88 -41.66
C GLY A 45 21.93 24.29 -41.56
N GLY A 46 21.36 25.29 -42.24
CA GLY A 46 21.76 26.70 -42.12
C GLY A 46 21.17 27.39 -40.89
N ARG A 47 21.84 28.45 -40.40
CA ARG A 47 21.32 29.31 -39.32
C ARG A 47 20.25 30.27 -39.85
N VAL A 48 19.09 30.31 -39.19
CA VAL A 48 18.01 31.28 -39.44
C VAL A 48 18.12 32.40 -38.40
N ASP A 49 18.08 33.65 -38.86
CA ASP A 49 18.09 34.83 -38.01
C ASP A 49 16.66 35.10 -37.47
N LEU A 50 16.50 35.08 -36.15
CA LEU A 50 15.20 35.22 -35.46
C LEU A 50 15.02 36.63 -34.86
N THR A 51 15.89 37.58 -35.19
CA THR A 51 15.97 38.89 -34.50
C THR A 51 14.71 39.76 -34.68
N ASP A 52 13.89 39.51 -35.70
CA ASP A 52 12.62 40.22 -35.93
C ASP A 52 11.36 39.50 -35.40
N TYR A 53 11.47 38.26 -34.87
CA TYR A 53 10.31 37.48 -34.40
C TYR A 53 9.88 37.74 -32.95
N ALA A 54 10.66 38.49 -32.17
CA ALA A 54 10.38 38.72 -30.75
C ALA A 54 10.66 40.17 -30.33
N LYS A 55 9.87 41.13 -30.83
CA LYS A 55 9.84 42.47 -30.23
C LYS A 55 8.77 42.50 -29.12
N LYS A 56 9.22 42.77 -27.90
CA LYS A 56 8.43 42.94 -26.64
C LYS A 56 7.21 43.88 -26.75
N ALA A 57 7.08 44.64 -27.84
CA ALA A 57 5.96 45.53 -28.12
C ALA A 57 4.70 44.78 -28.64
N GLU A 58 4.84 43.64 -29.33
CA GLU A 58 3.71 42.94 -29.96
C GLU A 58 2.95 42.00 -28.99
N LEU A 59 3.57 41.63 -27.85
CA LEU A 59 2.91 40.86 -26.78
C LEU A 59 1.95 41.70 -25.91
N ARG A 60 1.84 43.02 -26.14
CA ARG A 60 0.94 43.89 -25.37
C ARG A 60 -0.51 43.90 -25.85
N GLY A 61 -0.82 43.26 -26.99
CA GLY A 61 -2.15 43.31 -27.62
C GLY A 61 -3.01 42.05 -27.53
N LEU A 62 -2.50 40.92 -27.02
CA LEU A 62 -3.17 39.61 -27.08
C LEU A 62 -4.04 39.24 -25.86
N ALA A 63 -4.43 40.23 -25.05
CA ALA A 63 -5.44 40.02 -24.02
C ALA A 63 -6.13 41.35 -23.70
N THR A 64 -7.12 41.72 -24.51
CA THR A 64 -8.07 42.77 -24.09
C THR A 64 -9.11 42.15 -23.18
N ARG A 65 -9.53 42.96 -22.19
CA ARG A 65 -10.40 42.55 -21.08
C ARG A 65 -11.77 42.06 -21.56
N GLU A 66 -12.19 42.43 -22.77
CA GLU A 66 -13.45 41.98 -23.37
C GLU A 66 -13.47 40.49 -23.74
N GLU A 67 -12.38 39.88 -24.23
CA GLU A 67 -12.39 38.47 -24.68
C GLU A 67 -12.40 37.44 -23.53
N LEU A 68 -11.94 37.83 -22.34
CA LEU A 68 -12.00 36.99 -21.12
C LEU A 68 -13.37 37.02 -20.42
N SER A 69 -14.28 37.91 -20.83
CA SER A 69 -15.60 38.06 -20.21
C SER A 69 -16.60 36.96 -20.59
N GLY A 70 -16.32 36.18 -21.64
CA GLY A 70 -17.18 35.11 -22.14
C GLY A 70 -17.11 33.78 -21.37
N TYR A 71 -16.07 33.55 -20.56
CA TYR A 71 -15.81 32.23 -19.94
C TYR A 71 -16.06 32.13 -18.43
N ALA A 72 -16.44 33.23 -17.77
CA ALA A 72 -16.85 33.18 -16.36
C ALA A 72 -17.98 34.18 -16.13
N THR A 73 -19.22 33.69 -15.99
CA THR A 73 -20.32 34.56 -15.55
C THR A 73 -20.06 34.97 -14.09
N THR A 74 -20.21 36.26 -13.80
CA THR A 74 -19.95 36.93 -12.52
C THR A 74 -20.63 36.27 -11.31
N ARG A 75 -21.59 35.37 -11.54
CA ARG A 75 -22.30 34.60 -10.50
C ARG A 75 -21.47 33.44 -9.92
N GLN A 76 -20.53 32.86 -10.67
CA GLN A 76 -19.74 31.71 -10.21
C GLN A 76 -18.49 32.11 -9.40
N VAL A 77 -18.14 33.40 -9.38
CA VAL A 77 -17.02 33.95 -8.58
C VAL A 77 -17.52 34.54 -7.25
N ALA A 78 -18.83 34.72 -7.07
CA ALA A 78 -19.40 35.23 -5.81
C ALA A 78 -19.38 34.19 -4.67
N ASP A 79 -19.23 32.89 -4.97
CA ASP A 79 -19.12 31.82 -3.97
C ASP A 79 -17.66 31.45 -3.62
N LEU A 80 -16.67 32.15 -4.19
CA LEU A 80 -15.27 32.01 -3.81
C LEU A 80 -14.93 33.07 -2.75
N ALA A 81 -14.56 32.58 -1.56
CA ALA A 81 -14.19 33.36 -0.39
C ALA A 81 -13.33 34.57 -0.76
N THR A 82 -13.82 35.77 -0.45
CA THR A 82 -13.11 37.02 -0.67
C THR A 82 -11.99 37.19 0.36
N ARG A 83 -11.05 38.10 0.09
CA ARG A 83 -9.97 38.45 1.02
C ARG A 83 -10.47 38.93 2.39
N ALA A 84 -11.73 39.36 2.50
CA ALA A 84 -12.39 39.70 3.75
C ALA A 84 -12.84 38.45 4.55
N ASP A 85 -13.13 37.33 3.87
CA ASP A 85 -13.48 36.06 4.52
C ASP A 85 -12.23 35.37 5.10
N LEU A 86 -11.05 35.63 4.53
CA LEU A 86 -9.75 35.19 5.08
C LEU A 86 -9.27 36.03 6.28
N THR A 87 -9.85 37.21 6.53
CA THR A 87 -9.55 38.00 7.74
C THR A 87 -10.36 37.59 8.97
N ALA A 88 -11.31 36.65 8.82
CA ALA A 88 -12.05 36.06 9.94
C ALA A 88 -11.31 34.88 10.60
N TYR A 89 -10.13 34.51 10.12
CA TYR A 89 -9.27 33.51 10.77
C TYR A 89 -8.09 34.18 11.48
N ALA A 90 -8.19 34.19 12.82
CA ALA A 90 -7.16 34.46 13.81
C ALA A 90 -6.43 35.81 13.64
N THR A 91 -6.98 36.86 14.25
CA THR A 91 -6.17 38.04 14.56
C THR A 91 -5.08 37.67 15.57
N LYS A 92 -3.95 38.40 15.54
CA LYS A 92 -2.77 38.16 16.39
C LYS A 92 -3.09 38.17 17.89
N ASP A 93 -4.23 38.75 18.28
CA ASP A 93 -4.74 38.78 19.65
C ASP A 93 -5.48 37.48 20.06
N GLU A 94 -6.00 36.68 19.11
CA GLU A 94 -6.64 35.38 19.39
C GLU A 94 -5.62 34.25 19.63
N VAL A 95 -4.37 34.42 19.18
CA VAL A 95 -3.25 33.50 19.47
C VAL A 95 -2.63 33.78 20.85
N ALA A 96 -2.95 34.89 21.51
CA ALA A 96 -2.46 35.20 22.86
C ALA A 96 -3.13 34.38 23.98
N GLY A 97 -4.17 33.61 23.66
CA GLY A 97 -4.92 32.74 24.58
C GLY A 97 -4.56 31.26 24.51
N ILE A 98 -3.70 30.82 23.59
CA ILE A 98 -3.35 29.41 23.45
C ILE A 98 -2.08 29.13 24.27
N ALA A 99 -2.29 28.52 25.45
CA ALA A 99 -1.30 27.95 26.37
C ALA A 99 -0.21 28.92 26.87
N LYS A 100 -0.41 29.49 28.07
CA LYS A 100 0.66 30.16 28.83
C LYS A 100 1.44 29.14 29.65
N ARG A 101 2.68 29.47 30.00
CA ARG A 101 3.57 28.66 30.86
C ARG A 101 2.95 28.32 32.23
N SER A 102 1.95 29.08 32.67
CA SER A 102 1.12 28.81 33.85
C SER A 102 0.20 27.60 33.69
N ASP A 103 -0.13 27.20 32.47
CA ASP A 103 -1.04 26.08 32.21
C ASP A 103 -0.29 24.72 32.34
N LEU A 104 1.02 24.76 32.59
CA LEU A 104 1.86 23.62 32.91
C LEU A 104 2.01 23.38 34.43
N THR A 105 1.47 24.26 35.29
CA THR A 105 1.46 24.00 36.74
C THR A 105 0.30 23.05 37.06
N GLY A 106 0.63 21.77 37.21
CA GLY A 106 -0.34 20.70 37.48
C GLY A 106 -0.07 19.41 36.68
N LEU A 107 0.85 19.42 35.72
CA LEU A 107 1.36 18.20 35.12
C LEU A 107 2.35 17.52 36.07
N ALA A 108 2.22 16.20 36.14
CA ALA A 108 2.70 15.38 37.23
C ALA A 108 4.13 15.73 37.68
N THR A 109 4.29 16.01 38.97
CA THR A 109 5.63 16.22 39.54
C THR A 109 6.34 14.87 39.67
N LYS A 110 7.68 14.89 39.66
CA LYS A 110 8.53 13.69 39.72
C LYS A 110 8.21 12.73 40.89
N SER A 111 7.44 13.17 41.89
CA SER A 111 6.90 12.35 42.98
C SER A 111 5.73 11.44 42.59
N GLU A 112 4.98 11.71 41.53
CA GLU A 112 3.84 10.88 41.11
C GLU A 112 4.28 9.67 40.25
N LEU A 113 5.55 9.67 39.79
CA LEU A 113 6.19 8.53 39.12
C LEU A 113 6.80 7.51 40.07
N SER A 114 6.84 7.76 41.39
CA SER A 114 7.40 6.81 42.37
C SER A 114 6.45 5.64 42.70
N GLY A 115 5.23 5.64 42.16
CA GLY A 115 4.25 4.56 42.34
C GLY A 115 4.26 3.50 41.22
N TYR A 116 5.08 3.68 40.18
CA TYR A 116 5.21 2.69 39.11
C TYR A 116 6.36 1.73 39.39
N ALA A 117 6.10 0.44 39.15
CA ALA A 117 7.04 -0.66 39.37
C ALA A 117 8.42 -0.35 38.76
N THR A 118 9.43 -0.34 39.62
CA THR A 118 10.84 -0.19 39.27
C THR A 118 11.40 -1.51 38.75
N LYS A 119 12.61 -1.46 38.17
CA LYS A 119 13.35 -2.67 37.73
C LYS A 119 13.55 -3.71 38.85
N GLY A 120 13.47 -3.30 40.12
CA GLY A 120 13.51 -4.21 41.27
C GLY A 120 12.21 -5.00 41.47
N ASP A 121 11.06 -4.42 41.11
CA ASP A 121 9.74 -5.04 41.31
C ASP A 121 9.46 -6.18 40.30
N VAL A 122 10.19 -6.20 39.18
CA VAL A 122 10.14 -7.28 38.16
C VAL A 122 11.23 -8.35 38.39
N ALA A 123 12.19 -8.11 39.29
CA ALA A 123 13.29 -9.03 39.56
C ALA A 123 12.89 -10.27 40.39
N GLY A 124 11.67 -10.30 40.94
CA GLY A 124 11.17 -11.38 41.80
C GLY A 124 10.19 -12.37 41.15
N VAL A 125 10.00 -12.34 39.82
CA VAL A 125 8.92 -13.11 39.18
C VAL A 125 9.27 -14.58 38.89
N ALA A 126 10.52 -14.99 39.06
CA ALA A 126 10.92 -16.41 39.18
C ALA A 126 12.38 -16.53 39.65
N HIS A 127 12.63 -17.24 40.74
CA HIS A 127 13.96 -17.58 41.23
C HIS A 127 14.25 -19.08 41.07
N ALA A 128 15.53 -19.47 40.99
CA ALA A 128 15.93 -20.87 41.00
C ALA A 128 15.48 -21.61 42.28
N SER A 129 15.20 -20.87 43.36
CA SER A 129 14.55 -21.39 44.56
C SER A 129 13.10 -21.85 44.32
N ASP A 130 12.42 -21.35 43.29
CA ASP A 130 11.04 -21.75 42.96
C ASP A 130 11.01 -23.14 42.30
N LEU A 131 12.18 -23.69 41.94
CA LEU A 131 12.36 -25.08 41.52
C LEU A 131 12.61 -26.01 42.71
N THR A 132 12.81 -25.47 43.93
CA THR A 132 12.96 -26.30 45.13
C THR A 132 11.59 -26.86 45.51
N GLY A 133 11.41 -28.16 45.30
CA GLY A 133 10.14 -28.87 45.50
C GLY A 133 9.65 -29.64 44.27
N LEU A 134 10.26 -29.46 43.09
CA LEU A 134 10.03 -30.36 41.96
C LEU A 134 10.76 -31.69 42.20
N ALA A 135 10.06 -32.80 41.96
CA ALA A 135 10.63 -34.14 42.10
C ALA A 135 11.87 -34.29 41.20
N THR A 136 12.99 -34.66 41.81
CA THR A 136 14.22 -35.02 41.11
C THR A 136 13.97 -36.24 40.22
N LYS A 137 14.81 -36.39 39.19
CA LYS A 137 14.78 -37.58 38.31
C LYS A 137 14.82 -38.90 39.10
N ALA A 138 15.55 -38.93 40.20
CA ALA A 138 15.65 -40.09 41.07
C ALA A 138 14.34 -40.36 41.82
N GLU A 139 13.67 -39.33 42.33
CA GLU A 139 12.38 -39.46 43.00
C GLU A 139 11.26 -39.91 42.05
N LEU A 140 11.24 -39.38 40.83
CA LEU A 140 10.30 -39.82 39.79
C LEU A 140 10.54 -41.28 39.39
N GLN A 141 11.81 -41.69 39.25
CA GLN A 141 12.16 -43.08 38.91
C GLN A 141 11.79 -44.05 40.05
N ALA A 142 11.99 -43.64 41.30
CA ALA A 142 11.57 -44.43 42.47
C ALA A 142 10.04 -44.57 42.55
N ALA A 143 9.30 -43.48 42.30
CA ALA A 143 7.84 -43.50 42.28
C ALA A 143 7.26 -44.41 41.19
N LEU A 144 7.81 -44.35 39.97
CA LEU A 144 7.41 -45.20 38.85
C LEU A 144 7.68 -46.69 39.14
N THR A 145 8.83 -46.99 39.73
CA THR A 145 9.17 -48.36 40.14
C THR A 145 8.20 -48.86 41.22
N GLY A 146 7.80 -47.99 42.15
CA GLY A 146 6.84 -48.31 43.21
C GLY A 146 5.43 -48.66 42.73
N VAL A 147 5.05 -48.24 41.52
CA VAL A 147 3.77 -48.60 40.87
C VAL A 147 3.92 -49.67 39.78
N GLY A 148 5.09 -50.34 39.71
CA GLY A 148 5.32 -51.44 38.77
C GLY A 148 5.65 -51.01 37.33
N ILE A 149 6.05 -49.75 37.11
CA ILE A 149 6.45 -49.23 35.79
C ILE A 149 7.98 -49.18 35.71
N THR A 150 8.56 -49.83 34.70
CA THR A 150 10.02 -49.90 34.50
C THR A 150 10.51 -48.79 33.59
N VAL A 151 11.58 -48.08 33.97
CA VAL A 151 12.24 -47.10 33.08
C VAL A 151 13.39 -47.80 32.36
N VAL A 152 13.35 -47.84 31.02
CA VAL A 152 14.37 -48.47 30.16
C VAL A 152 15.08 -47.40 29.33
N ALA A 153 16.36 -47.56 29.04
CA ALA A 153 17.15 -46.58 28.29
C ALA A 153 17.12 -46.82 26.78
N THR A 154 16.72 -48.02 26.34
CA THR A 154 16.69 -48.41 24.93
C THR A 154 15.48 -49.27 24.58
N GLU A 155 15.08 -49.26 23.32
CA GLU A 155 14.01 -50.14 22.82
C GLU A 155 14.38 -51.63 22.96
N ALA A 156 15.67 -51.96 22.89
CA ALA A 156 16.18 -53.32 23.10
C ALA A 156 16.07 -53.80 24.56
N GLU A 157 16.03 -52.88 25.54
CA GLU A 157 15.70 -53.21 26.93
C GLU A 157 14.20 -53.40 27.11
N ALA A 158 13.38 -52.57 26.47
CA ALA A 158 11.92 -52.73 26.48
C ALA A 158 11.49 -54.09 25.94
N GLN A 159 12.09 -54.54 24.83
CA GLN A 159 11.76 -55.81 24.17
C GLN A 159 12.16 -57.06 24.98
N ARG A 160 12.99 -56.91 26.01
CA ARG A 160 13.38 -58.01 26.93
C ARG A 160 12.50 -58.08 28.18
N LEU A 161 11.55 -57.15 28.34
CA LEU A 161 10.61 -57.20 29.46
C LEU A 161 9.56 -58.29 29.23
N PRO A 162 9.01 -58.90 30.30
CA PRO A 162 7.92 -59.86 30.20
C PRO A 162 6.68 -59.25 29.51
N ASP A 163 5.94 -60.07 28.78
CA ASP A 163 4.68 -59.66 28.15
C ASP A 163 3.70 -59.10 29.21
N GLY A 164 3.18 -57.90 28.94
CA GLY A 164 2.29 -57.18 29.85
C GLY A 164 2.99 -56.19 30.80
N ALA A 165 4.32 -56.07 30.75
CA ALA A 165 5.06 -55.07 31.53
C ALA A 165 4.85 -53.64 31.00
N LEU A 166 4.57 -52.70 31.91
CA LEU A 166 4.51 -51.27 31.62
C LEU A 166 5.90 -50.64 31.72
N TYR A 167 6.31 -49.89 30.71
CA TYR A 167 7.61 -49.23 30.70
C TYR A 167 7.57 -47.79 30.15
N PHE A 168 8.58 -47.00 30.54
CA PHE A 168 8.92 -45.72 29.93
C PHE A 168 10.30 -45.79 29.28
N LEU A 169 10.40 -45.41 28.00
CA LEU A 169 11.69 -45.27 27.31
C LEU A 169 12.31 -43.91 27.66
N ALA A 170 13.34 -43.92 28.50
CA ALA A 170 14.15 -42.74 28.78
C ALA A 170 14.96 -42.41 27.53
N ALA A 171 14.65 -41.28 26.87
CA ALA A 171 15.46 -40.78 25.77
C ALA A 171 16.92 -40.69 26.22
N ALA A 172 17.79 -41.48 25.59
CA ALA A 172 19.22 -41.42 25.84
C ALA A 172 19.69 -39.98 25.64
N ALA A 173 20.49 -39.48 26.57
CA ALA A 173 21.21 -38.23 26.36
C ALA A 173 22.04 -38.38 25.09
N SER A 174 21.63 -37.70 24.01
CA SER A 174 22.45 -37.58 22.81
C SER A 174 23.87 -37.17 23.19
N PRO A 175 24.91 -37.70 22.54
CA PRO A 175 26.28 -37.22 22.75
C PRO A 175 26.30 -35.70 22.57
N ALA A 176 26.98 -35.01 23.50
CA ALA A 176 26.94 -33.57 23.68
C ALA A 176 26.87 -32.81 22.34
N GLN A 177 25.68 -32.27 22.06
CA GLN A 177 25.45 -31.38 20.95
C GLN A 177 26.27 -30.10 21.21
N PRO A 178 27.05 -29.57 20.25
CA PRO A 178 27.66 -28.24 20.39
C PRO A 178 26.57 -27.24 20.80
N PRO A 179 26.88 -26.24 21.64
CA PRO A 179 25.89 -25.46 22.36
C PRO A 179 24.79 -25.04 21.40
N THR A 180 23.64 -25.66 21.57
CA THR A 180 22.47 -25.36 20.76
C THR A 180 22.21 -23.87 20.97
N PRO A 181 22.07 -23.06 19.92
CA PRO A 181 21.57 -21.71 20.11
C PRO A 181 20.29 -21.86 20.93
N THR A 182 20.21 -21.11 22.04
CA THR A 182 19.09 -21.13 22.98
C THR A 182 17.80 -21.35 22.20
N PRO A 183 17.01 -22.42 22.45
CA PRO A 183 15.76 -22.61 21.74
C PRO A 183 15.01 -21.29 21.82
N GLY A 184 14.79 -20.68 20.65
CA GLY A 184 13.93 -19.51 20.58
C GLY A 184 12.61 -19.86 21.24
N PRO A 185 11.89 -18.85 21.79
CA PRO A 185 10.59 -19.10 22.42
C PRO A 185 9.77 -20.01 21.52
N ALA A 186 9.11 -21.02 22.12
CA ALA A 186 8.28 -21.98 21.41
C ALA A 186 7.43 -21.22 20.37
N PRO A 187 7.38 -21.66 19.09
CA PRO A 187 6.65 -20.94 18.06
C PRO A 187 5.24 -20.67 18.57
N ALA A 188 4.85 -19.39 18.61
CA ALA A 188 3.50 -19.01 19.03
C ALA A 188 2.51 -19.88 18.25
N ALA A 189 1.60 -20.56 18.96
CA ALA A 189 0.63 -21.51 18.43
C ALA A 189 -0.48 -20.80 17.62
N GLY A 190 -0.10 -19.97 16.65
CA GLY A 190 -0.98 -19.15 15.84
C GLY A 190 -0.43 -18.97 14.43
N PRO A 191 -1.21 -18.29 13.57
CA PRO A 191 -0.85 -18.14 12.18
C PRO A 191 0.51 -17.44 11.99
N THR A 192 1.29 -17.89 11.01
CA THR A 192 2.64 -17.37 10.73
C THR A 192 2.85 -17.14 9.24
N VAL A 193 3.55 -16.06 8.87
CA VAL A 193 3.98 -15.84 7.49
C VAL A 193 5.12 -16.80 7.19
N VAL A 194 4.99 -17.58 6.11
CA VAL A 194 6.01 -18.56 5.67
C VAL A 194 6.61 -18.23 4.31
N GLY A 195 6.05 -17.25 3.61
CA GLY A 195 6.58 -16.72 2.36
C GLY A 195 5.87 -15.41 2.01
N HIS A 196 6.56 -14.51 1.33
CA HIS A 196 5.97 -13.28 0.80
C HIS A 196 6.67 -12.86 -0.48
N ALA A 197 5.96 -12.15 -1.35
CA ALA A 197 6.50 -11.61 -2.60
C ALA A 197 5.71 -10.39 -3.03
N SER A 198 6.30 -9.60 -3.92
CA SER A 198 5.64 -8.50 -4.62
C SER A 198 6.06 -8.50 -6.07
N GLY A 199 5.30 -7.78 -6.90
CA GLY A 199 5.63 -7.62 -8.30
C GLY A 199 4.79 -6.56 -9.00
N SER A 200 5.14 -6.32 -10.25
CA SER A 200 4.48 -5.41 -11.17
C SER A 200 4.10 -6.17 -12.44
N VAL A 201 2.94 -5.85 -13.00
CA VAL A 201 2.41 -6.49 -14.22
C VAL A 201 1.77 -5.42 -15.09
N VAL A 202 2.16 -5.39 -16.37
CA VAL A 202 1.35 -4.76 -17.43
C VAL A 202 0.84 -5.87 -18.33
N GLY A 203 -0.43 -6.25 -18.17
CA GLY A 203 -1.00 -7.40 -18.86
C GLY A 203 -2.22 -7.99 -18.16
N GLN A 204 -2.54 -9.24 -18.52
CA GLN A 204 -3.75 -9.93 -18.06
C GLN A 204 -3.50 -10.94 -16.93
N THR A 205 -2.25 -11.20 -16.56
CA THR A 205 -1.92 -12.36 -15.72
C THR A 205 -0.99 -11.95 -14.60
N ILE A 206 -1.42 -12.15 -13.36
CA ILE A 206 -0.55 -12.10 -12.18
C ILE A 206 -0.11 -13.53 -11.87
N THR A 207 1.20 -13.77 -11.87
CA THR A 207 1.78 -15.05 -11.45
C THR A 207 2.48 -14.88 -10.10
N VAL A 208 1.97 -15.58 -9.09
CA VAL A 208 2.52 -15.56 -7.73
C VAL A 208 3.20 -16.90 -7.44
N LYS A 209 4.45 -16.83 -6.99
CA LYS A 209 5.23 -17.95 -6.50
C LYS A 209 5.72 -17.62 -5.09
N LEU A 210 5.37 -18.47 -4.13
CA LEU A 210 5.66 -18.28 -2.71
C LEU A 210 6.05 -19.61 -2.11
N ASP A 211 7.02 -19.58 -1.20
CA ASP A 211 7.26 -20.70 -0.30
C ASP A 211 5.99 -20.99 0.52
N GLY A 212 5.75 -22.29 0.75
CA GLY A 212 4.57 -22.75 1.48
C GLY A 212 4.28 -24.23 1.23
N LYS A 213 3.15 -24.69 1.75
CA LYS A 213 2.67 -26.05 1.56
C LYS A 213 1.15 -26.10 1.50
N ALA A 214 0.61 -27.23 1.06
CA ALA A 214 -0.83 -27.48 1.10
C ALA A 214 -1.39 -27.24 2.52
N GLY A 215 -2.51 -26.52 2.59
CA GLY A 215 -3.11 -26.06 3.85
C GLY A 215 -2.74 -24.64 4.25
N ASP A 216 -1.64 -24.08 3.74
CA ASP A 216 -1.33 -22.66 3.92
C ASP A 216 -2.34 -21.79 3.11
N LYS A 217 -2.66 -20.60 3.61
CA LYS A 217 -3.55 -19.62 2.98
C LYS A 217 -2.72 -18.52 2.31
N ILE A 218 -3.13 -18.07 1.14
CA ILE A 218 -2.54 -16.91 0.47
C ILE A 218 -3.41 -15.70 0.68
N ILE A 219 -2.79 -14.56 0.95
CA ILE A 219 -3.44 -13.25 0.98
C ILE A 219 -2.72 -12.39 -0.05
N LEU A 220 -3.44 -11.88 -1.05
CA LEU A 220 -2.90 -11.15 -2.19
C LEU A 220 -3.62 -9.80 -2.30
N GLY A 221 -2.86 -8.72 -2.17
CA GLY A 221 -3.29 -7.36 -2.46
C GLY A 221 -2.94 -6.99 -3.90
N ILE A 222 -3.91 -6.45 -4.63
CA ILE A 222 -3.81 -6.05 -6.04
C ILE A 222 -4.17 -4.56 -6.11
N ASN A 223 -3.27 -3.75 -6.66
CA ASN A 223 -3.48 -2.34 -6.96
C ASN A 223 -3.45 -2.14 -8.47
N GLU A 224 -4.52 -1.60 -9.02
CA GLU A 224 -4.74 -1.47 -10.45
C GLU A 224 -4.93 0.00 -10.83
N LYS A 225 -4.44 0.41 -12.00
CA LYS A 225 -4.92 1.64 -12.64
C LYS A 225 -6.41 1.52 -12.95
N ALA A 226 -7.20 2.42 -12.39
CA ALA A 226 -8.64 2.44 -12.57
C ALA A 226 -9.06 3.70 -13.32
N GLN A 227 -8.66 3.80 -14.59
CA GLN A 227 -9.10 4.86 -15.51
C GLN A 227 -9.90 4.23 -16.65
N GLY A 228 -11.18 4.59 -16.77
CA GLY A 228 -12.09 3.98 -17.75
C GLY A 228 -12.68 2.66 -17.27
N VAL A 229 -12.78 1.66 -18.16
CA VAL A 229 -13.28 0.33 -17.80
C VAL A 229 -12.16 -0.43 -17.09
N ARG A 230 -12.40 -0.83 -15.84
CA ARG A 230 -11.49 -1.62 -15.02
C ARG A 230 -11.44 -3.09 -15.47
N ALA A 231 -10.29 -3.74 -15.33
CA ALA A 231 -10.22 -5.19 -15.49
C ALA A 231 -10.81 -5.92 -14.26
N THR A 232 -11.64 -6.94 -14.51
CA THR A 232 -12.21 -7.76 -13.44
C THR A 232 -11.31 -8.96 -13.16
N VAL A 233 -11.16 -9.30 -11.88
CA VAL A 233 -10.39 -10.46 -11.44
C VAL A 233 -11.24 -11.72 -11.62
N SER A 234 -10.72 -12.69 -12.37
CA SER A 234 -11.25 -14.05 -12.41
C SER A 234 -10.57 -14.86 -11.31
N LEU A 235 -11.35 -15.23 -10.28
CA LEU A 235 -10.84 -15.96 -9.13
C LEU A 235 -10.72 -17.46 -9.43
N PRO A 236 -9.57 -18.09 -9.14
CA PRO A 236 -9.46 -19.55 -9.20
C PRO A 236 -10.40 -20.23 -8.19
N GLN A 237 -10.65 -21.53 -8.39
CA GLN A 237 -11.46 -22.31 -7.45
C GLN A 237 -10.87 -22.22 -6.03
N GLY A 238 -11.75 -21.98 -5.04
CA GLY A 238 -11.36 -21.86 -3.64
C GLY A 238 -10.78 -20.49 -3.24
N TRP A 239 -10.70 -19.54 -4.18
CA TRP A 239 -10.36 -18.16 -3.89
C TRP A 239 -11.61 -17.31 -3.64
N THR A 240 -11.48 -16.32 -2.78
CA THR A 240 -12.54 -15.36 -2.44
C THR A 240 -11.99 -13.94 -2.37
N THR A 241 -12.88 -12.97 -2.58
CA THR A 241 -12.58 -11.56 -2.35
C THR A 241 -12.78 -11.24 -0.86
N LEU A 242 -11.76 -10.63 -0.24
CA LEU A 242 -11.81 -10.12 1.14
C LEU A 242 -12.12 -8.63 1.19
N VAL A 243 -11.55 -7.87 0.26
CA VAL A 243 -11.83 -6.45 0.07
C VAL A 243 -12.25 -6.29 -1.37
N ASP A 244 -13.52 -5.94 -1.56
CA ASP A 244 -14.06 -5.61 -2.88
C ASP A 244 -13.26 -4.48 -3.52
N PRO A 245 -13.25 -4.39 -4.87
CA PRO A 245 -12.56 -3.32 -5.58
C PRO A 245 -12.91 -1.94 -5.03
N TYR A 246 -11.96 -1.34 -4.31
CA TYR A 246 -12.13 -0.07 -3.65
C TYR A 246 -11.55 1.04 -4.54
N TRP A 247 -12.39 1.97 -4.94
CA TRP A 247 -12.04 3.03 -5.90
C TRP A 247 -11.64 4.31 -5.19
N VAL A 248 -10.50 4.86 -5.56
CA VAL A 248 -10.05 6.18 -5.11
C VAL A 248 -9.21 6.84 -6.19
N GLY A 249 -9.59 8.06 -6.56
CA GLY A 249 -8.92 8.80 -7.63
C GLY A 249 -8.87 7.99 -8.94
N THR A 250 -7.66 7.55 -9.32
CA THR A 250 -7.36 6.83 -10.56
C THR A 250 -6.84 5.41 -10.30
N MET A 251 -7.06 4.90 -9.09
CA MET A 251 -6.65 3.57 -8.66
C MET A 251 -7.83 2.77 -8.11
N SER A 252 -7.72 1.46 -8.23
CA SER A 252 -8.59 0.52 -7.53
C SER A 252 -7.73 -0.52 -6.84
N ALA A 253 -8.08 -0.87 -5.61
CA ALA A 253 -7.39 -1.91 -4.87
C ALA A 253 -8.35 -3.01 -4.44
N THR A 254 -7.89 -4.25 -4.46
CA THR A 254 -8.66 -5.44 -4.08
C THR A 254 -7.75 -6.34 -3.25
N ILE A 255 -8.31 -6.99 -2.24
CA ILE A 255 -7.61 -8.05 -1.52
C ILE A 255 -8.38 -9.34 -1.72
N ILE A 256 -7.67 -10.38 -2.12
CA ILE A 256 -8.22 -11.72 -2.33
C ILE A 256 -7.44 -12.74 -1.51
N THR A 257 -8.07 -13.86 -1.19
CA THR A 257 -7.45 -14.96 -0.47
C THR A 257 -7.84 -16.30 -1.06
N GLY A 258 -6.96 -17.29 -0.93
CA GLY A 258 -7.23 -18.64 -1.40
C GLY A 258 -6.20 -19.64 -0.90
N PRO A 259 -6.31 -20.92 -1.32
CA PRO A 259 -5.35 -21.95 -0.95
C PRO A 259 -3.99 -21.70 -1.59
N TRP A 260 -2.92 -22.09 -0.89
CA TRP A 260 -1.58 -22.14 -1.45
C TRP A 260 -1.50 -23.16 -2.60
N ALA A 261 -0.76 -22.80 -3.64
CA ALA A 261 -0.29 -23.68 -4.69
C ALA A 261 1.14 -23.26 -5.10
N PRO A 262 1.96 -24.16 -5.68
CA PRO A 262 3.33 -23.84 -6.09
C PRO A 262 3.41 -22.69 -7.11
N THR A 263 2.36 -22.52 -7.92
CA THR A 263 2.20 -21.39 -8.82
C THR A 263 0.73 -21.02 -8.82
N ILE A 264 0.46 -19.76 -8.50
CA ILE A 264 -0.88 -19.19 -8.46
C ILE A 264 -0.99 -18.23 -9.63
N THR A 265 -2.06 -18.37 -10.39
CA THR A 265 -2.35 -17.53 -11.55
C THR A 265 -3.66 -16.81 -11.31
N ILE A 266 -3.62 -15.48 -11.30
CA ILE A 266 -4.81 -14.64 -11.25
C ILE A 266 -4.97 -13.96 -12.61
N THR A 267 -6.11 -14.20 -13.25
CA THR A 267 -6.40 -13.69 -14.61
C THR A 267 -7.32 -12.48 -14.53
N MET A 268 -6.96 -11.44 -15.27
CA MET A 268 -7.73 -10.22 -15.47
C MET A 268 -8.57 -10.34 -16.75
N SER A 269 -9.73 -9.68 -16.82
CA SER A 269 -10.58 -9.68 -18.02
C SER A 269 -10.00 -8.94 -19.23
N GLN A 270 -8.98 -8.12 -19.02
CA GLN A 270 -8.28 -7.33 -20.04
C GLN A 270 -6.92 -6.88 -19.51
N ASN A 271 -6.06 -6.32 -20.37
CA ASN A 271 -4.77 -5.80 -19.97
C ASN A 271 -4.93 -4.69 -18.92
N ALA A 272 -4.16 -4.77 -17.84
CA ALA A 272 -4.17 -3.81 -16.76
C ALA A 272 -2.73 -3.49 -16.30
N GLU A 273 -2.56 -2.30 -15.73
CA GLU A 273 -1.34 -1.87 -15.04
C GLU A 273 -1.53 -2.14 -13.54
N ILE A 274 -0.77 -3.10 -13.01
CA ILE A 274 -0.98 -3.69 -11.69
C ILE A 274 0.31 -3.71 -10.89
N GLY A 275 0.25 -3.25 -9.64
CA GLY A 275 1.20 -3.59 -8.58
C GLY A 275 0.54 -4.60 -7.64
N TRP A 276 1.30 -5.57 -7.13
CA TRP A 276 0.76 -6.58 -6.22
C TRP A 276 1.74 -7.00 -5.15
N ALA A 277 1.21 -7.42 -4.00
CA ALA A 277 1.99 -8.05 -2.93
C ALA A 277 1.20 -9.18 -2.29
N ALA A 278 1.88 -10.25 -1.87
CA ALA A 278 1.25 -11.43 -1.31
C ALA A 278 2.03 -12.02 -0.15
N ALA A 279 1.31 -12.70 0.75
CA ALA A 279 1.87 -13.54 1.80
C ALA A 279 1.21 -14.92 1.81
N ALA A 280 2.02 -15.95 2.04
CA ALA A 280 1.59 -17.29 2.43
C ALA A 280 1.58 -17.38 3.96
N VAL A 281 0.44 -17.77 4.51
CA VAL A 281 0.20 -17.87 5.95
C VAL A 281 -0.10 -19.31 6.33
N ARG A 282 0.71 -19.86 7.23
CA ARG A 282 0.52 -21.18 7.81
C ARG A 282 -0.33 -21.13 9.05
N GLY A 283 -1.18 -22.14 9.23
CA GLY A 283 -1.98 -22.31 10.44
C GLY A 283 -3.17 -21.35 10.54
N ALA A 284 -3.56 -20.71 9.43
CA ALA A 284 -4.75 -19.87 9.39
C ALA A 284 -6.01 -20.69 9.05
N SER A 285 -6.97 -20.71 9.96
CA SER A 285 -8.30 -21.28 9.74
C SER A 285 -9.21 -20.29 9.00
N ARG A 286 -9.07 -18.99 9.29
CA ARG A 286 -9.93 -17.91 8.76
C ARG A 286 -9.12 -16.63 8.51
N ILE A 287 -9.47 -15.91 7.45
CA ILE A 287 -8.91 -14.59 7.12
C ILE A 287 -10.01 -13.53 7.16
N GLU A 288 -9.71 -12.38 7.77
CA GLU A 288 -10.63 -11.24 7.92
C GLU A 288 -9.98 -9.94 7.46
N ALA A 289 -10.65 -9.17 6.62
CA ALA A 289 -10.26 -7.80 6.32
C ALA A 289 -10.94 -6.82 7.28
N GLY A 290 -10.22 -5.76 7.64
CA GLY A 290 -10.72 -4.66 8.44
C GLY A 290 -11.27 -3.52 7.58
N THR A 291 -11.40 -2.35 8.21
CA THR A 291 -11.86 -1.15 7.52
C THR A 291 -10.81 -0.65 6.53
N VAL A 292 -11.25 -0.35 5.31
CA VAL A 292 -10.45 0.39 4.34
C VAL A 292 -10.50 1.88 4.67
N LYS A 293 -9.35 2.51 4.88
CA LYS A 293 -9.25 3.97 4.96
C LYS A 293 -8.64 4.51 3.68
N LYS A 294 -9.38 5.38 3.00
CA LYS A 294 -8.84 6.20 1.91
C LYS A 294 -8.11 7.41 2.46
N ARG A 295 -7.10 7.85 1.74
CA ARG A 295 -6.27 8.99 2.09
C ARG A 295 -7.04 10.30 2.30
N GLN A 296 -8.17 10.48 1.62
CA GLN A 296 -9.04 11.67 1.75
C GLN A 296 -10.03 11.59 2.92
N ALA A 297 -10.10 10.45 3.64
CA ALA A 297 -10.91 10.34 4.84
C ALA A 297 -10.13 10.90 6.03
N GLU A 298 -10.83 11.58 6.93
CA GLU A 298 -10.22 12.19 8.12
C GLU A 298 -9.51 11.14 9.03
N PRO A 299 -8.33 11.46 9.59
CA PRO A 299 -7.51 12.63 9.25
C PRO A 299 -7.00 12.53 7.81
N ILE A 300 -7.14 13.62 7.03
CA ILE A 300 -6.67 13.66 5.64
C ILE A 300 -5.15 13.48 5.63
N GLU A 301 -4.67 12.57 4.78
CA GLU A 301 -3.25 12.25 4.63
C GLU A 301 -2.75 12.73 3.26
N THR A 302 -1.46 13.04 3.16
CA THR A 302 -0.84 13.46 1.88
C THR A 302 0.46 12.75 1.56
N LYS A 303 1.13 12.22 2.58
CA LYS A 303 2.33 11.37 2.43
C LYS A 303 2.17 10.01 3.10
N THR A 304 1.01 9.76 3.70
CA THR A 304 0.78 8.51 4.45
C THR A 304 -0.46 7.79 3.93
N CYS A 305 -0.44 6.47 4.09
CA CYS A 305 -1.65 5.66 4.08
C CYS A 305 -1.74 4.96 5.42
N THR A 306 -2.82 5.22 6.14
CA THR A 306 -3.14 4.50 7.36
C THR A 306 -4.03 3.30 7.05
N ALA A 307 -3.62 2.11 7.48
CA ALA A 307 -4.42 0.90 7.53
C ALA A 307 -4.92 0.72 8.99
N PRO A 308 -6.21 1.01 9.27
CA PRO A 308 -6.76 1.02 10.62
C PRO A 308 -6.65 -0.34 11.31
N ALA A 309 -6.39 -0.31 12.62
CA ALA A 309 -6.29 -1.47 13.49
C ALA A 309 -7.53 -2.34 13.39
N LEU A 310 -7.34 -3.61 12.96
CA LEU A 310 -8.37 -4.62 13.10
C LEU A 310 -8.22 -5.32 14.46
N ALA A 311 -9.29 -5.27 15.26
CA ALA A 311 -9.33 -5.87 16.58
C ALA A 311 -9.23 -7.40 16.57
N GLY A 312 -8.83 -7.94 17.72
CA GLY A 312 -8.77 -9.37 17.99
C GLY A 312 -7.38 -9.99 17.81
N THR A 313 -7.31 -11.28 18.11
CA THR A 313 -6.07 -12.06 18.12
C THR A 313 -5.77 -12.68 16.76
N GLY A 314 -4.49 -12.88 16.45
CA GLY A 314 -4.03 -13.48 15.21
C GLY A 314 -2.87 -12.72 14.58
N LEU A 315 -2.45 -13.20 13.42
CA LEU A 315 -1.42 -12.56 12.62
C LEU A 315 -2.03 -11.41 11.82
N ALA A 316 -1.65 -10.18 12.13
CA ALA A 316 -2.09 -9.01 11.37
C ALA A 316 -1.10 -8.69 10.24
N LEU A 317 -1.62 -8.61 9.03
CA LEU A 317 -0.97 -8.06 7.85
C LEU A 317 -1.63 -6.72 7.53
N GLY A 318 -0.85 -5.77 7.06
CA GLY A 318 -1.34 -4.48 6.61
C GLY A 318 -0.93 -4.27 5.17
N PHE A 319 -1.91 -3.87 4.36
CA PHE A 319 -1.71 -3.50 2.97
C PHE A 319 -1.96 -2.00 2.83
N THR A 320 -1.04 -1.32 2.16
CA THR A 320 -1.32 0.02 1.65
C THR A 320 -1.02 0.07 0.17
N PHE A 321 -1.89 0.76 -0.56
CA PHE A 321 -1.84 0.86 -2.00
C PHE A 321 -1.78 2.33 -2.37
N GLU A 322 -0.84 2.70 -3.23
CA GLU A 322 -0.71 4.07 -3.76
C GLU A 322 -0.56 4.05 -5.29
N ARG A 323 -0.94 5.14 -5.94
CA ARG A 323 -0.60 5.40 -7.33
C ARG A 323 -0.05 6.80 -7.49
N THR A 324 1.19 6.90 -7.92
CA THR A 324 1.87 8.17 -8.19
C THR A 324 2.80 8.02 -9.39
N SER A 325 3.05 9.11 -10.12
CA SER A 325 4.06 9.13 -11.19
C SER A 325 5.44 9.55 -10.67
N ALA A 326 5.52 10.03 -9.43
CA ALA A 326 6.79 10.36 -8.79
C ALA A 326 7.46 9.06 -8.31
N GLY A 327 8.77 8.94 -8.52
CA GLY A 327 9.51 7.72 -8.21
C GLY A 327 9.48 7.36 -6.72
N GLU A 328 9.21 6.09 -6.41
CA GLU A 328 9.21 5.55 -5.06
C GLU A 328 10.04 4.27 -4.99
N THR A 329 10.97 4.22 -4.05
CA THR A 329 11.79 3.04 -3.78
C THR A 329 11.39 2.41 -2.45
N SER A 330 11.68 1.12 -2.28
CA SER A 330 11.43 0.43 -1.02
C SER A 330 12.09 1.17 0.15
N ASP A 331 13.34 1.59 0.04
CA ASP A 331 14.08 2.19 1.15
C ASP A 331 13.51 3.54 1.62
N GLN A 332 12.83 4.27 0.73
CA GLN A 332 12.15 5.51 1.07
C GLN A 332 10.80 5.30 1.76
N VAL A 333 10.16 4.14 1.52
CA VAL A 333 8.84 3.83 2.06
C VAL A 333 8.98 3.15 3.42
N THR A 334 8.52 3.81 4.48
CA THR A 334 8.65 3.33 5.86
C THR A 334 7.31 2.88 6.43
N VAL A 335 7.36 2.03 7.45
CA VAL A 335 6.20 1.55 8.22
C VAL A 335 6.31 2.04 9.66
N SER A 336 5.18 2.28 10.32
CA SER A 336 5.13 2.69 11.72
C SER A 336 5.77 1.67 12.67
N GLU A 337 6.16 2.13 13.85
CA GLU A 337 6.63 1.26 14.93
C GLU A 337 5.60 0.15 15.22
N GLY A 338 6.10 -1.04 15.59
CA GLY A 338 5.25 -2.21 15.79
C GLY A 338 4.82 -2.91 14.50
N TRP A 339 5.40 -2.52 13.36
CA TRP A 339 5.25 -3.16 12.07
C TRP A 339 6.60 -3.45 11.41
N GLU A 340 6.63 -4.55 10.66
CA GLU A 340 7.76 -4.98 9.83
C GLU A 340 7.30 -4.97 8.38
N LYS A 341 8.00 -4.25 7.50
CA LYS A 341 7.72 -4.28 6.06
C LYS A 341 8.22 -5.59 5.47
N LEU A 342 7.32 -6.39 4.90
CA LEU A 342 7.65 -7.66 4.27
C LEU A 342 7.99 -7.49 2.78
N ALA A 343 7.17 -6.73 2.06
CA ALA A 343 7.32 -6.55 0.63
C ALA A 343 6.88 -5.16 0.18
N PHE A 344 7.50 -4.68 -0.88
CA PHE A 344 7.13 -3.46 -1.57
C PHE A 344 7.12 -3.74 -3.07
N ALA A 345 5.98 -3.54 -3.73
CA ALA A 345 5.91 -3.45 -5.18
C ALA A 345 6.28 -2.02 -5.57
N ALA A 346 7.46 -1.84 -6.16
CA ALA A 346 7.85 -0.57 -6.76
C ALA A 346 7.19 -0.40 -8.14
N GLN A 347 7.14 0.85 -8.60
CA GLN A 347 6.71 1.19 -9.95
C GLN A 347 7.64 0.53 -10.98
N ASP A 348 7.10 0.21 -12.15
CA ASP A 348 7.87 -0.38 -13.24
C ASP A 348 7.46 0.25 -14.58
N GLY A 349 8.37 1.00 -15.20
CA GLY A 349 8.09 1.77 -16.41
C GLY A 349 6.91 2.73 -16.23
N LEU A 350 5.83 2.49 -16.97
CA LEU A 350 4.59 3.28 -16.91
C LEU A 350 3.56 2.75 -15.91
N ASN A 351 3.85 1.62 -15.26
CA ASN A 351 3.04 1.09 -14.17
C ASN A 351 3.38 1.83 -12.88
N TYR A 352 2.42 2.61 -12.41
CA TYR A 352 2.56 3.57 -11.31
C TYR A 352 2.01 3.05 -9.98
N GLN A 353 1.66 1.77 -9.92
CA GLN A 353 0.97 1.15 -8.80
C GLN A 353 2.01 0.65 -7.79
N THR A 354 1.99 1.20 -6.59
CA THR A 354 2.81 0.70 -5.48
C THR A 354 1.95 -0.05 -4.47
N VAL A 355 2.55 -1.07 -3.86
CA VAL A 355 1.91 -1.88 -2.82
C VAL A 355 2.89 -2.15 -1.71
N THR A 356 2.56 -1.74 -0.50
CA THR A 356 3.32 -2.11 0.71
C THR A 356 2.56 -3.19 1.46
N LEU A 357 3.25 -4.29 1.76
CA LEU A 357 2.79 -5.34 2.64
C LEU A 357 3.66 -5.35 3.90
N ALA A 358 3.03 -5.21 5.05
CA ALA A 358 3.69 -5.26 6.36
C ALA A 358 3.01 -6.25 7.30
N LYS A 359 3.76 -6.71 8.30
CA LYS A 359 3.30 -7.62 9.37
C LYS A 359 3.42 -6.91 10.71
N ARG A 360 2.38 -7.00 11.54
CA ARG A 360 2.42 -6.44 12.90
C ARG A 360 3.37 -7.26 13.77
N THR A 361 4.29 -6.57 14.45
CA THR A 361 5.17 -7.13 15.48
C THR A 361 4.74 -6.71 16.88
N ALA A 362 3.93 -5.65 17.00
CA ALA A 362 3.32 -5.25 18.26
C ALA A 362 2.32 -6.28 18.80
N ALA A 363 2.33 -6.46 20.13
CA ALA A 363 1.43 -7.37 20.82
C ALA A 363 -0.04 -6.93 20.75
N ALA A 364 -0.30 -5.62 20.86
CA ALA A 364 -1.63 -5.06 20.78
C ALA A 364 -1.99 -4.66 19.34
N PRO A 365 -3.29 -4.64 18.98
CA PRO A 365 -3.75 -3.99 17.76
C PRO A 365 -3.29 -2.53 17.69
N ALA A 366 -2.70 -2.17 16.56
CA ALA A 366 -2.21 -0.83 16.27
C ALA A 366 -2.42 -0.55 14.78
N ASP A 367 -2.61 0.72 14.44
CA ASP A 367 -2.65 1.14 13.05
C ASP A 367 -1.31 0.85 12.37
N LEU A 368 -1.35 0.45 11.10
CA LEU A 368 -0.18 0.53 10.24
C LEU A 368 -0.24 1.88 9.54
N ILE A 369 0.82 2.68 9.68
CA ILE A 369 1.00 3.92 8.93
C ILE A 369 2.18 3.70 7.98
N VAL A 370 1.92 3.71 6.69
CA VAL A 370 2.96 3.66 5.66
C VAL A 370 3.25 5.07 5.19
N THR A 371 4.52 5.49 5.26
CA THR A 371 4.96 6.83 4.83
C THR A 371 5.71 6.75 3.51
N TYR A 372 5.28 7.58 2.56
CA TYR A 372 5.81 7.70 1.21
C TYR A 372 6.65 8.98 1.07
N PRO A 373 7.66 9.00 0.18
CA PRO A 373 8.52 10.17 0.01
C PRO A 373 7.77 11.35 -0.64
N ASN A 374 6.80 11.05 -1.50
CA ASN A 374 6.12 12.01 -2.36
C ASN A 374 4.78 12.46 -1.78
N VAL A 375 4.39 13.69 -2.09
CA VAL A 375 3.04 14.19 -1.81
C VAL A 375 2.08 13.63 -2.85
N GLN A 376 1.01 13.00 -2.39
CA GLN A 376 -0.07 12.48 -3.23
C GLN A 376 -1.37 12.58 -2.44
N GLY A 377 -2.30 13.46 -2.83
CA GLY A 377 -3.57 13.65 -2.11
C GLY A 377 -4.75 12.83 -2.64
N SER A 378 -4.63 12.27 -3.85
CA SER A 378 -5.77 11.73 -4.60
C SER A 378 -5.82 10.21 -4.64
N ASN A 379 -4.68 9.53 -4.61
CA ASN A 379 -4.60 8.08 -4.69
C ASN A 379 -3.96 7.56 -3.39
N GLY A 380 -4.60 6.59 -2.74
CA GLY A 380 -4.05 6.02 -1.51
C GLY A 380 -5.12 5.39 -0.64
N ILE A 381 -4.94 4.12 -0.28
CA ILE A 381 -5.71 3.48 0.79
C ILE A 381 -4.83 2.61 1.67
N GLY A 382 -5.30 2.33 2.89
CA GLY A 382 -4.77 1.29 3.77
C GLY A 382 -5.87 0.39 4.32
N VAL A 383 -5.54 -0.88 4.53
CA VAL A 383 -6.42 -1.88 5.16
C VAL A 383 -5.60 -2.95 5.87
N GLN A 384 -6.06 -3.38 7.04
CA GLN A 384 -5.50 -4.54 7.74
C GLN A 384 -6.26 -5.82 7.40
N VAL A 385 -5.54 -6.93 7.40
CA VAL A 385 -6.07 -8.28 7.26
C VAL A 385 -5.52 -9.12 8.42
N VAL A 386 -6.40 -9.76 9.17
CA VAL A 386 -6.02 -10.64 10.29
C VAL A 386 -6.27 -12.09 9.91
N ALA A 387 -5.21 -12.90 9.96
CA ALA A 387 -5.29 -14.34 9.88
C ALA A 387 -5.46 -14.92 11.29
N ARG A 388 -6.49 -15.75 11.47
CA ARG A 388 -6.87 -16.37 12.75
C ARG A 388 -6.61 -17.87 12.72
N GLY A 389 -6.16 -18.41 13.86
CA GLY A 389 -5.81 -19.82 14.08
C GLY A 389 -7.01 -20.74 14.12
#